data_AF-A0A7V9ZH75-F1
#
_entry.id   AF-A0A7V9ZH75-F1
#
_cell.length_a   1.000
_cell.length_b   1.000
_cell.length_c   1.000
_cell.angle_alpha   90.00
_cell.angle_beta   90.00
_cell.angle_gamma   90.00
#
_symmetry.space_group_name_H-M   'P 1'
#
loop_
_entity.id
_entity.type
_entity.pdbx_description
1 polymer ?
#
loop_
_entity_poly.entity_id
_entity_poly.type
_entity_poly.pdbx_seq_one_letter_code
_entity_poly.pdbx_strand_id
1 'polypeptide(L)' 'GKTMGHAGAIVSGSSGTAQGKKEALEAAGVKVGKTPSATAQLMRDLLNSSL' A
#
# COMPACT_ATOMS: atom_id res chain seq x y z
N GLY A 1 -0.86 -21.00 -0.34
CA GLY A 1 -0.37 -19.66 -0.02
C GLY A 1 1.00 -19.75 0.64
N LYS A 2 1.77 -18.66 0.66
CA LYS A 2 3.10 -18.62 1.32
C LYS A 2 3.08 -17.54 2.40
N THR A 3 3.53 -17.90 3.61
CA THR A 3 3.68 -16.95 4.73
C THR A 3 5.01 -16.20 4.61
N MET A 4 4.99 -14.92 4.95
CA MET A 4 6.14 -14.02 4.89
C MET A 4 6.51 -13.54 6.29
N GLY A 5 6.93 -14.49 7.15
CA GLY A 5 7.35 -14.24 8.53
C GLY A 5 6.18 -14.07 9.51
N HIS A 6 5.46 -12.95 9.43
CA HIS A 6 4.30 -12.71 10.31
C HIS A 6 3.15 -13.69 9.99
N ALA A 7 2.46 -14.21 11.02
CA ALA A 7 1.44 -15.25 10.86
C ALA A 7 0.31 -14.84 9.90
N GLY A 8 -0.13 -13.58 9.95
CA GLY A 8 -1.14 -13.03 9.04
C GLY A 8 -0.62 -12.55 7.68
N ALA A 9 0.69 -12.53 7.45
CA ALA A 9 1.28 -12.08 6.19
C ALA A 9 1.31 -13.23 5.17
N ILE A 10 0.13 -13.56 4.60
CA ILE A 10 -0.05 -14.65 3.65
C ILE A 10 -0.81 -14.19 2.40
N VAL A 11 -0.33 -14.64 1.23
CA VAL A 11 -1.07 -14.57 -0.04
C VAL A 11 -1.63 -15.97 -0.32
N SER A 12 -2.94 -16.08 -0.57
CA SER A 12 -3.62 -17.35 -0.88
C SER A 12 -4.43 -17.22 -2.17
N GLY A 13 -4.00 -17.93 -3.23
CA GLY A 13 -4.55 -17.73 -4.56
C GLY A 13 -4.35 -16.28 -5.04
N SER A 14 -5.43 -15.64 -5.47
CA SER A 14 -5.46 -14.21 -5.84
C SER A 14 -5.70 -13.26 -4.65
N SER A 15 -5.99 -13.79 -3.46
CA SER A 15 -6.34 -13.00 -2.26
C SER A 15 -5.11 -12.67 -1.41
N GLY A 16 -5.16 -11.50 -0.75
CA GLY A 16 -4.10 -11.05 0.16
C GLY A 16 -2.88 -10.43 -0.51
N THR A 17 -2.92 -10.24 -1.84
CA THR A 17 -1.81 -9.66 -2.62
C THR A 17 -1.58 -8.18 -2.28
N ALA A 18 -0.33 -7.73 -2.40
CA ALA A 18 -0.01 -6.31 -2.24
C ALA A 18 -0.69 -5.45 -3.31
N GLN A 19 -0.77 -5.96 -4.55
CA GLN A 19 -1.40 -5.27 -5.68
C GLN A 19 -2.89 -5.04 -5.44
N GLY A 20 -3.65 -6.06 -5.03
CA GLY A 20 -5.08 -5.91 -4.78
C GLY A 20 -5.38 -4.93 -3.63
N LYS A 21 -4.55 -4.91 -2.59
CA LYS A 21 -4.67 -3.91 -1.51
C LYS A 21 -4.36 -2.50 -2.00
N LYS A 22 -3.34 -2.34 -2.84
CA LYS A 22 -2.97 -1.06 -3.44
C LYS A 22 -4.15 -0.52 -4.26
N GLU A 23 -4.71 -1.31 -5.17
CA GLU A 23 -5.84 -0.92 -6.01
C GLU A 23 -7.06 -0.50 -5.19
N ALA A 24 -7.39 -1.25 -4.13
CA ALA A 24 -8.51 -0.92 -3.25
C ALA A 24 -8.32 0.41 -2.51
N LEU A 25 -7.10 0.69 -2.03
CA LEU A 25 -6.77 1.96 -1.36
C LEU A 25 -6.78 3.14 -2.35
N GLU A 26 -6.22 2.96 -3.54
CA GLU A 26 -6.23 3.98 -4.60
C GLU A 26 -7.66 4.31 -5.06
N ALA A 27 -8.52 3.29 -5.20
CA ALA A 27 -9.94 3.49 -5.50
C ALA A 27 -10.69 4.28 -4.41
N ALA A 28 -10.21 4.22 -3.16
CA ALA A 28 -10.71 5.02 -2.05
C ALA A 28 -10.07 6.43 -1.94
N GLY A 29 -9.23 6.82 -2.91
CA GLY A 29 -8.57 8.12 -2.95
C GLY A 29 -7.26 8.22 -2.16
N VAL A 30 -6.74 7.10 -1.64
CA VAL A 30 -5.46 7.07 -0.92
C VAL A 30 -4.30 7.00 -1.92
N LYS A 31 -3.28 7.86 -1.76
CA LYS A 31 -2.02 7.73 -2.51
C LYS A 31 -1.17 6.59 -1.92
N VAL A 32 -0.85 5.57 -2.72
CA VAL A 32 -0.07 4.40 -2.27
C VAL A 32 1.31 4.35 -2.93
N GLY A 33 2.37 4.40 -2.12
CA GLY A 33 3.75 4.33 -2.58
C GLY A 33 4.18 2.92 -3.01
N LYS A 34 5.02 2.82 -4.05
CA LYS A 34 5.59 1.54 -4.52
C LYS A 34 6.72 1.01 -3.63
N THR A 35 7.39 1.90 -2.90
CA THR A 35 8.48 1.56 -1.98
C THR A 35 8.18 2.10 -0.59
N PRO A 36 8.76 1.54 0.48
CA PRO A 36 8.58 2.08 1.83
C PRO A 36 8.97 3.56 1.96
N SER A 37 10.04 3.98 1.27
CA SER A 37 10.53 5.36 1.27
C SER A 37 9.55 6.35 0.64
N ALA A 38 8.73 5.91 -0.32
CA ALA A 38 7.76 6.77 -0.98
C ALA A 38 6.69 7.31 -0.02
N THR A 39 6.41 6.64 1.11
CA THR A 39 5.42 7.08 2.11
C THR A 39 5.71 8.49 2.61
N ALA A 40 6.97 8.78 2.97
CA ALA A 40 7.35 10.10 3.48
C ALA A 40 7.24 11.20 2.42
N GLN A 41 7.58 10.88 1.17
CA GLN A 41 7.48 11.81 0.04
C GLN A 41 6.01 12.14 -0.26
N LEU A 42 5.16 11.13 -0.39
CA LEU A 42 3.73 11.31 -0.65
C LEU A 42 3.05 12.15 0.43
N MET A 43 3.38 11.91 1.70
CA MET A 43 2.84 12.69 2.81
C MET A 43 3.27 14.15 2.74
N ARG A 44 4.56 14.41 2.44
CA ARG A 44 5.08 15.76 2.26
C ARG A 44 4.41 16.50 1.11
N ASP A 45 4.26 15.84 -0.03
CA ASP A 45 3.61 16.43 -1.20
C ASP A 45 2.16 16.80 -0.90
N LEU A 46 1.43 15.97 -0.16
CA LEU A 46 0.04 16.25 0.24
C LEU A 46 -0.07 17.45 1.17
N LEU A 47 0.83 17.59 2.15
CA LEU A 47 0.87 18.76 3.04
C LEU A 47 1.20 20.04 2.27
N ASN A 48 2.17 19.97 1.35
CA ASN A 48 2.60 21.12 0.56
C ASN A 48 1.57 21.53 -0.51
N SER A 49 0.75 20.59 -0.99
CA SER A 49 -0.31 20.87 -1.98
C SER A 49 -1.58 21.46 -1.37
N SER A 50 -1.66 21.53 -0.03
CA SER A 50 -2.81 22.04 0.73
C SER A 50 -2.57 23.43 1.34
N LEU A 51 -1.48 24.09 0.93
CA LEU A 51 -1.12 25.49 1.17
C LEU A 51 -1.23 26.25 -0.14
#